data_AF-A0A436B5Z9-F1
#
_entry.id   AF-A0A436B5Z9-F1
#
_cell.length_a   1.000
_cell.length_b   1.000
_cell.length_c   1.000
_cell.angle_alpha   90.00
_cell.angle_beta   90.00
_cell.angle_gamma   90.00
#
_symmetry.space_group_name_H-M   'P 1'
#
loop_
_entity.id
_entity.type
_entity.pdbx_description
1 polymer ?
#
loop_
_entity_poly.entity_id
_entity_poly.type
_entity_poly.pdbx_seq_one_letter_code
_entity_poly.pdbx_strand_id
1 'polypeptide(L)' 'MSKLRVNAFTLSLDGYGAGPDQDLQNPLGVGGESLHKWFVDT' A
#
# COMPACT_ATOMS: atom_id res chain seq x y z
N MET A 1 10.65 -21.71 -17.30
CA MET A 1 10.51 -20.31 -16.85
C MET A 1 10.34 -20.28 -15.34
N SER A 2 10.96 -19.33 -14.65
CA SER A 2 10.77 -19.12 -13.21
C SER A 2 9.41 -18.45 -12.94
N LYS A 3 8.82 -18.71 -11.76
CA LYS A 3 7.59 -18.03 -11.31
C LYS A 3 7.97 -16.72 -10.61
N LEU A 4 7.30 -15.63 -10.97
CA LEU A 4 7.39 -14.36 -10.25
C LEU A 4 6.57 -14.44 -8.94
N ARG A 5 7.12 -13.88 -7.87
CA ARG A 5 6.45 -13.77 -6.56
C ARG A 5 6.67 -12.37 -5.99
N VAL A 6 5.60 -11.78 -5.46
CA VAL A 6 5.64 -10.54 -4.69
C VAL A 6 5.46 -10.88 -3.21
N ASN A 7 6.24 -10.27 -2.33
CA ASN A 7 6.13 -10.37 -0.87
C ASN A 7 6.03 -8.94 -0.29
N ALA A 8 5.62 -8.83 0.97
CA ALA A 8 5.55 -7.56 1.69
C ALA A 8 4.70 -6.50 0.96
N PHE A 9 3.58 -6.94 0.37
CA PHE A 9 2.61 -6.10 -0.33
C PHE A 9 1.28 -6.12 0.41
N THR A 10 0.62 -4.96 0.51
CA THR A 10 -0.66 -4.82 1.19
C THR A 10 -1.72 -4.32 0.25
N LEU A 11 -2.93 -4.82 0.45
CA LEU A 11 -4.14 -4.34 -0.19
C LEU A 11 -5.19 -4.07 0.90
N SER A 12 -6.03 -3.08 0.68
CA SER A 12 -7.27 -2.92 1.42
C SER A 12 -8.24 -4.08 1.12
N LEU A 13 -9.30 -4.20 1.92
CA LEU A 13 -10.33 -5.23 1.72
C LEU A 13 -11.05 -5.09 0.36
N ASP A 14 -11.18 -3.87 -0.12
CA ASP A 14 -11.78 -3.50 -1.40
C ASP A 14 -10.77 -3.42 -2.56
N GLY A 15 -9.51 -3.83 -2.34
CA GLY A 15 -8.56 -4.14 -3.42
C GLY A 15 -7.62 -3.00 -3.83
N TYR A 16 -7.41 -2.00 -2.99
CA TYR A 16 -6.52 -0.87 -3.25
C TYR A 16 -5.13 -1.08 -2.63
N GLY A 17 -4.08 -0.82 -3.41
CA GLY A 17 -2.68 -0.83 -2.95
C GLY A 17 -2.15 0.52 -2.44
N ALA A 18 -2.95 1.57 -2.60
CA ALA A 18 -2.74 2.93 -2.12
C ALA A 18 -4.12 3.56 -1.84
N GLY A 19 -4.19 4.60 -1.01
CA GLY A 19 -5.43 5.34 -0.81
C GLY A 19 -5.90 6.05 -2.08
N PRO A 20 -7.17 6.48 -2.15
CA PRO A 20 -7.67 7.34 -3.23
C PRO A 20 -6.93 8.69 -3.26
N ASP A 21 -7.06 9.41 -4.38
CA ASP A 21 -6.54 10.78 -4.55
C ASP A 21 -5.03 10.92 -4.29
N GLN A 22 -4.22 10.02 -4.88
CA GLN A 22 -2.76 10.13 -4.86
C GLN A 22 -2.29 11.40 -5.56
N ASP A 23 -1.47 12.18 -4.88
CA ASP A 23 -0.82 13.37 -5.42
C ASP A 23 0.57 13.57 -4.78
N LEU A 24 1.24 14.69 -5.07
CA LEU A 24 2.56 14.97 -4.52
C LEU A 24 2.56 15.28 -3.02
N GLN A 25 1.41 15.68 -2.45
CA GLN A 25 1.24 15.93 -1.02
C GLN A 25 0.83 14.65 -0.27
N ASN A 26 0.12 13.74 -0.94
CA ASN A 26 -0.40 12.47 -0.46
C ASN A 26 0.15 11.32 -1.31
N PRO A 27 1.45 11.00 -1.21
CA PRO A 27 2.09 10.05 -2.13
C PRO A 27 1.53 8.63 -2.03
N LEU A 28 1.01 8.25 -0.85
CA LEU A 28 0.32 6.97 -0.65
C LEU A 28 -1.20 7.08 -0.80
N GLY A 29 -1.72 8.25 -1.17
CA GLY A 29 -3.13 8.55 -1.22
C GLY A 29 -3.73 8.77 0.16
N VAL A 30 -4.95 9.30 0.19
CA VAL A 30 -5.64 9.63 1.44
C VAL A 30 -5.88 8.34 2.24
N GLY A 31 -5.32 8.29 3.46
CA GLY A 31 -5.42 7.13 4.34
C GLY A 31 -4.52 5.93 3.97
N GLY A 32 -3.70 6.04 2.91
CA GLY A 32 -2.85 4.94 2.42
C GLY A 32 -1.80 4.46 3.43
N GLU A 33 -1.31 5.34 4.31
CA GLU A 33 -0.40 4.97 5.40
C GLU A 33 -0.96 3.87 6.31
N SER A 34 -2.29 3.77 6.45
CA SER A 34 -2.94 2.75 7.26
C SER A 34 -2.74 1.32 6.72
N LEU A 35 -2.49 1.16 5.42
CA LEU A 35 -2.15 -0.13 4.80
C LEU A 35 -0.76 -0.61 5.21
N HIS A 36 0.13 0.30 5.60
CA HIS A 36 1.54 0.00 5.87
C HIS A 36 1.89 -0.04 7.36
N LYS A 37 0.90 -0.11 8.25
CA LYS A 37 1.11 -0.19 9.71
C LYS A 37 2.02 -1.33 10.17
N TRP A 38 2.12 -2.41 9.38
CA TRP A 38 3.03 -3.52 9.66
C TRP A 38 4.51 -3.18 9.39
N PHE A 39 4.77 -2.13 8.60
CA PHE A 39 6.10 -1.72 8.14
C PHE A 39 6.70 -0.57 8.95
N VAL A 40 5.86 0.33 9.47
CA VAL A 40 6.30 1.42 10.37
C VAL A 40 6.38 0.90 11.81
N ASP A 41 7.57 0.97 12.41
CA ASP A 41 7.82 0.67 13.83
C ASP A 41 7.09 1.68 14.74
N THR A 42 6.64 1.21 15.91
CA THR A 42 6.07 2.02 17.00
C THR A 42 7.12 2.72 17.84
#